data_AF-A0A2V2W9T0-F1
#
_entry.id   AF-A0A2V2W9T0-F1
#
_cell.length_a   1.000
_cell.length_b   1.000
_cell.length_c   1.000
_cell.angle_alpha   90.00
_cell.angle_beta   90.00
_cell.angle_gamma   90.00
#
_symmetry.space_group_name_H-M   'P 1'
#
loop_
_entity.id
_entity.type
_entity.pdbx_description
1 polymer ?
#
loop_
_entity_poly.entity_id
_entity_poly.type
_entity_poly.pdbx_seq_one_letter_code
_entity_poly.pdbx_strand_id
1 'polypeptide(L)'
;MRVFPGAGRSEGAMAAAKLLEPPRARCDLRTIAARFFEEYRENVERDAALERRFMPVYVTELGVDGSTNIFRGLGERYETHRGAQMTENVVGVAGRLDDRHAASRFVPDKAIDPIDEACADVRVQLSSRQEEMDQLERTKRQLGIEAKAVGRDKKKEVVAGAAEDCQGGYAACGKASPGSVQWGASVS
;
A
#
# COMPACT_ATOMS: atom_id res chain seq x y z
N MET A 1 -11.84 26.24 3.36
CA MET A 1 -13.09 26.70 2.70
C MET A 1 -12.69 27.59 1.52
N ARG A 2 -12.94 27.19 0.27
CA ARG A 2 -12.73 28.05 -0.90
C ARG A 2 -13.74 29.19 -0.80
N VAL A 3 -13.29 30.42 -0.56
CA VAL A 3 -14.17 31.59 -0.63
C VAL A 3 -14.53 31.73 -2.10
N PHE A 4 -15.74 31.36 -2.49
CA PHE A 4 -16.30 31.56 -3.83
C PHE A 4 -16.53 33.06 -4.02
N PRO A 5 -15.66 33.75 -4.78
CA PRO A 5 -16.22 34.47 -5.92
C PRO A 5 -15.75 33.80 -7.22
N GLY A 6 -16.68 33.31 -8.04
CA GLY A 6 -16.37 33.01 -9.45
C GLY A 6 -15.77 31.65 -9.82
N ALA A 7 -16.11 30.53 -9.16
CA ALA A 7 -15.85 29.23 -9.81
C ALA A 7 -16.98 28.91 -10.80
N GLY A 8 -16.73 29.19 -12.08
CA GLY A 8 -17.54 28.72 -13.19
C GLY A 8 -18.71 29.63 -13.56
N ARG A 9 -18.89 29.81 -14.87
CA ARG A 9 -20.00 30.49 -15.55
C ARG A 9 -21.36 29.82 -15.26
N SER A 10 -21.80 29.83 -14.01
CA SER A 10 -23.15 29.43 -13.62
C SER A 10 -23.69 30.46 -12.64
N GLU A 11 -24.79 31.08 -13.02
CA GLU A 11 -25.41 32.25 -12.36
C GLU A 11 -25.74 32.04 -10.87
N GLY A 12 -25.69 30.80 -10.36
CA GLY A 12 -25.95 30.47 -8.95
C GLY A 12 -24.80 30.77 -7.98
N ALA A 13 -23.54 30.83 -8.43
CA ALA A 13 -22.39 31.03 -7.53
C ALA A 13 -22.27 32.46 -6.99
N MET A 14 -22.86 33.44 -7.66
CA MET A 14 -22.90 34.85 -7.24
C MET A 14 -23.76 35.08 -5.99
N ALA A 15 -24.78 34.24 -5.76
CA ALA A 15 -25.73 34.42 -4.66
C ALA A 15 -25.13 34.05 -3.29
N ALA A 16 -24.30 33.00 -3.22
CA ALA A 16 -23.72 32.54 -1.95
C ALA A 16 -22.64 33.49 -1.40
N ALA A 17 -21.88 34.15 -2.27
CA ALA A 17 -20.84 35.11 -1.87
C ALA A 17 -21.43 36.35 -1.19
N LYS A 18 -22.50 36.91 -1.76
CA LYS A 18 -23.23 38.07 -1.22
C LYS A 18 -23.96 37.77 0.09
N LEU A 19 -24.33 36.52 0.35
CA LEU A 19 -24.93 36.11 1.63
C LEU A 19 -23.90 36.08 2.78
N LEU A 20 -22.60 36.00 2.48
CA LEU A 20 -21.51 35.97 3.47
C LEU A 20 -20.93 37.36 3.78
N GLU A 21 -21.23 38.38 2.98
CA GLU A 21 -20.80 39.77 3.21
C GLU A 21 -21.38 40.41 4.50
N PRO A 22 -22.68 40.24 4.84
CA PRO A 22 -23.27 40.83 6.05
C PRO A 22 -22.68 40.29 7.37
N PRO A 23 -22.54 38.96 7.58
CA PRO A 23 -21.89 38.42 8.79
C PRO A 23 -20.43 38.83 8.90
N ARG A 24 -19.72 38.91 7.78
CA ARG A 24 -18.32 39.33 7.74
C ARG A 24 -18.15 40.81 8.06
N ALA A 25 -19.17 41.65 7.85
CA ALA A 25 -19.16 43.07 8.19
C ALA A 25 -19.24 43.33 9.68
N ARG A 26 -19.93 42.45 10.40
CA ARG A 26 -20.12 42.52 11.85
C ARG A 26 -19.00 41.86 12.65
N CYS A 27 -17.98 41.32 11.98
CA CYS A 27 -16.86 40.59 12.57
C CYS A 27 -17.23 39.25 13.26
N ASP A 28 -18.41 38.69 12.98
CA ASP A 28 -18.86 37.41 13.57
C ASP A 28 -18.19 36.18 12.93
N LEU A 29 -17.53 36.37 11.78
CA LEU A 29 -16.98 35.29 10.97
C LEU A 29 -15.48 35.51 10.69
N ARG A 30 -14.63 34.61 11.19
CA ARG A 30 -13.20 34.56 10.86
C ARG A 30 -12.99 33.55 9.75
N THR A 31 -12.49 34.00 8.60
CA THR A 31 -12.24 33.13 7.45
C THR A 31 -10.85 33.32 6.91
N ILE A 32 -10.25 32.20 6.49
CA ILE A 32 -8.99 32.17 5.73
C ILE A 32 -9.35 31.76 4.31
N ALA A 33 -8.99 32.62 3.36
CA ALA A 33 -9.17 32.37 1.93
C ALA A 33 -7.84 31.91 1.32
N ALA A 34 -7.88 30.85 0.51
CA ALA A 34 -6.76 30.43 -0.32
C ALA A 34 -7.17 30.56 -1.79
N ARG A 35 -6.40 31.33 -2.57
CA ARG A 35 -6.68 31.68 -3.96
C ARG A 35 -5.37 31.80 -4.74
N PHE A 36 -5.45 31.56 -6.06
CA PHE A 36 -4.33 31.87 -6.94
C PHE A 36 -4.20 33.39 -7.12
N PHE A 37 -2.98 33.84 -7.45
CA PHE A 37 -2.68 35.26 -7.58
C PHE A 37 -3.54 35.94 -8.65
N GLU A 38 -3.78 35.29 -9.79
CA GLU A 38 -4.64 35.81 -10.86
C GLU A 38 -6.10 36.00 -10.39
N GLU A 39 -6.67 35.00 -9.71
CA GLU A 39 -8.03 35.09 -9.17
C GLU A 39 -8.17 36.21 -8.11
N TYR A 40 -7.10 36.49 -7.34
CA TYR A 40 -7.07 37.58 -6.36
C TYR A 40 -7.15 38.95 -7.04
N ARG A 41 -6.38 39.16 -8.12
CA ARG A 41 -6.37 40.42 -8.88
C ARG A 41 -7.71 40.71 -9.56
N GLU A 42 -8.38 39.66 -10.05
CA GLU A 42 -9.65 39.83 -10.76
C GLU A 42 -10.83 40.07 -9.83
N ASN A 43 -10.85 39.44 -8.64
CA ASN A 43 -12.06 39.40 -7.80
C ASN A 43 -11.92 40.14 -6.47
N VAL A 44 -10.73 40.24 -5.91
CA VAL A 44 -10.52 40.84 -4.57
C VAL A 44 -9.99 42.26 -4.68
N GLU A 45 -9.01 42.51 -5.55
CA GLU A 45 -8.50 43.87 -5.79
C GLU A 45 -9.55 44.80 -6.45
N ARG A 46 -10.50 44.23 -7.21
CA ARG A 46 -11.56 45.01 -7.85
C ARG A 46 -12.68 45.42 -6.90
N ASP A 47 -12.77 44.81 -5.73
CA ASP A 47 -13.82 45.07 -4.74
C ASP A 47 -13.27 45.77 -3.49
N ALA A 48 -13.57 47.06 -3.37
CA ALA A 48 -13.11 47.91 -2.27
C ALA A 48 -13.57 47.44 -0.88
N ALA A 49 -14.66 46.67 -0.77
CA ALA A 49 -15.12 46.13 0.51
C ALA A 49 -14.28 44.92 0.96
N LEU A 50 -13.81 44.12 0.00
CA LEU A 50 -13.00 42.93 0.26
C LEU A 50 -11.55 43.29 0.57
N GLU A 51 -10.97 44.24 -0.18
CA GLU A 51 -9.60 44.72 0.01
C GLU A 51 -9.35 45.26 1.43
N ARG A 52 -10.33 45.95 2.01
CA ARG A 52 -10.23 46.49 3.38
C ARG A 52 -10.32 45.43 4.48
N ARG A 53 -10.79 44.22 4.16
CA ARG A 53 -11.09 43.17 5.14
C ARG A 53 -10.19 41.95 5.04
N PHE A 54 -9.59 41.72 3.89
CA PHE A 54 -8.59 40.67 3.73
C PHE A 54 -7.20 41.28 3.76
N MET A 55 -6.32 40.70 4.57
CA MET A 55 -4.90 40.99 4.49
C MET A 55 -4.29 39.98 3.50
N PRO A 56 -3.65 40.43 2.41
CA PRO A 56 -2.97 39.52 1.50
C PRO A 56 -1.76 38.91 2.21
N VAL A 57 -1.66 37.58 2.18
CA VAL A 57 -0.50 36.83 2.63
C VAL A 57 0.00 36.03 1.45
N TYR A 58 1.17 36.40 0.94
CA TYR A 58 1.78 35.71 -0.19
C TYR A 58 2.49 34.45 0.31
N VAL A 59 2.10 33.31 -0.25
CA VAL A 59 2.76 32.03 -0.02
C VAL A 59 3.48 31.68 -1.30
N THR A 60 4.80 31.73 -1.27
CA THR A 60 5.65 31.32 -2.40
C THR A 60 5.98 29.84 -2.30
N GLU A 61 6.41 29.27 -3.41
CA GLU A 61 7.02 27.94 -3.41
C GLU A 61 8.24 27.88 -2.49
N LEU A 62 8.49 26.69 -1.94
CA LEU A 62 9.62 26.43 -1.06
C LEU A 62 10.88 26.12 -1.86
N GLY A 63 12.03 26.58 -1.35
CA GLY A 63 13.32 26.10 -1.82
C GLY A 63 13.60 24.65 -1.40
N VAL A 64 14.65 24.07 -1.98
CA VAL A 64 15.08 22.68 -1.74
C VAL A 64 15.29 22.37 -0.25
N ASP A 65 15.92 23.27 0.50
CA ASP A 65 16.17 23.05 1.93
C ASP A 65 14.88 23.09 2.77
N GLY A 66 13.94 23.97 2.37
CA GLY A 66 12.65 24.09 3.02
C GLY A 66 11.78 22.86 2.81
N SER A 67 11.72 22.36 1.58
CA SER A 67 10.98 21.13 1.25
C SER A 67 11.58 19.90 1.94
N THR A 68 12.91 19.78 1.97
CA THR A 68 13.63 18.71 2.69
C THR A 68 13.24 18.69 4.17
N ASN A 69 13.18 19.85 4.83
CA ASN A 69 12.79 19.92 6.24
C ASN A 69 11.32 19.53 6.47
N ILE A 70 10.41 19.87 5.55
CA ILE A 70 9.02 19.44 5.62
C ILE A 70 8.94 17.92 5.51
N PHE A 71 9.65 17.30 4.58
CA PHE A 71 9.65 15.85 4.41
C PHE A 71 10.26 15.13 5.61
N ARG A 72 11.29 15.68 6.27
CA ARG A 72 11.79 15.15 7.55
C ARG A 72 10.72 15.16 8.64
N GLY A 73 9.94 16.24 8.75
CA GLY A 73 8.85 16.31 9.72
C GLY A 73 7.65 15.42 9.39
N LEU A 74 7.42 15.13 8.10
CA LEU A 74 6.35 14.25 7.65
C LEU A 74 6.73 12.76 7.66
N GLY A 75 8.03 12.44 7.65
CA GLY A 75 8.55 11.08 7.58
C GLY A 75 7.88 10.13 8.57
N GLU A 76 7.88 10.47 9.86
CA GLU A 76 7.28 9.64 10.92
C GLU A 76 5.80 9.27 10.65
N ARG A 77 5.04 10.21 10.08
CA ARG A 77 3.63 9.98 9.74
C ARG A 77 3.49 9.04 8.54
N TYR A 78 4.34 9.18 7.53
CA TYR A 78 4.34 8.29 6.36
C TYR A 78 4.78 6.88 6.71
N GLU A 79 5.80 6.75 7.57
CA GLU A 79 6.27 5.45 8.05
C GLU A 79 5.17 4.72 8.81
N THR A 80 4.45 5.42 9.70
CA THR A 80 3.33 4.84 10.43
C THR A 80 2.18 4.43 9.50
N HIS A 81 1.86 5.26 8.49
CA HIS A 81 0.72 5.02 7.61
C HIS A 81 0.95 3.87 6.62
N ARG A 82 2.13 3.80 5.99
CA ARG A 82 2.43 2.75 5.00
C ARG A 82 3.23 1.58 5.54
N GLY A 83 3.86 1.69 6.71
CA GLY A 83 4.71 0.64 7.27
C GLY A 83 6.03 0.47 6.51
N ALA A 84 6.50 1.52 5.81
CA ALA A 84 7.75 1.54 5.07
C ALA A 84 8.64 2.66 5.61
N GLN A 85 9.94 2.39 5.81
CA GLN A 85 10.88 3.39 6.33
C GLN A 85 11.33 4.37 5.24
N MET A 86 11.33 5.66 5.55
CA MET A 86 11.82 6.68 4.64
C MET A 86 13.31 6.92 4.89
N THR A 87 14.14 6.66 3.89
CA THR A 87 15.58 6.93 3.99
C THR A 87 15.89 8.40 3.69
N GLU A 88 16.96 8.92 4.29
CA GLU A 88 17.41 10.30 4.10
C GLU A 88 17.68 10.64 2.62
N ASN A 89 18.11 9.65 1.84
CA ASN A 89 18.31 9.80 0.40
C ASN A 89 17.00 10.11 -0.34
N VAL A 90 15.90 9.44 0.02
CA VAL A 90 14.59 9.67 -0.60
C VAL A 90 14.09 11.08 -0.27
N VAL A 91 14.30 11.53 0.97
CA VAL A 91 13.96 12.89 1.41
C VAL A 91 14.75 13.95 0.63
N GLY A 92 16.05 13.74 0.42
CA GLY A 92 16.88 14.65 -0.38
C GLY A 92 16.52 14.67 -1.87
N VAL A 93 16.13 13.54 -2.45
CA VAL A 93 15.67 13.46 -3.85
C VAL A 93 14.31 14.14 -4.01
N ALA A 94 13.40 13.94 -3.06
CA ALA A 94 12.09 14.60 -3.05
C ALA A 94 12.19 16.13 -3.05
N GLY A 95 13.13 16.68 -2.28
CA GLY A 95 13.38 18.12 -2.26
C GLY A 95 13.95 18.69 -3.57
N ARG A 96 14.57 17.84 -4.41
CA ARG A 96 15.21 18.21 -5.68
C ARG A 96 14.40 17.79 -6.91
N LEU A 97 13.11 17.50 -6.76
CA LEU A 97 12.30 17.02 -7.87
C LEU A 97 12.12 18.12 -8.95
N ASP A 98 12.86 18.00 -10.05
CA ASP A 98 12.91 18.96 -11.17
C ASP A 98 11.56 19.17 -11.88
N ASP A 99 11.32 20.37 -12.40
CA ASP A 99 10.11 20.75 -13.19
C ASP A 99 9.94 19.99 -14.49
N ARG A 100 11.02 19.38 -14.99
CA ARG A 100 10.99 18.51 -16.16
C ARG A 100 10.04 17.32 -16.00
N HIS A 101 9.87 16.82 -14.78
CA HIS A 101 9.04 15.64 -14.51
C HIS A 101 7.60 15.98 -14.14
N ALA A 102 7.31 17.24 -13.76
CA ALA A 102 5.95 17.74 -13.57
C ALA A 102 5.92 19.28 -13.63
N ALA A 103 5.68 19.84 -14.82
CA ALA A 103 5.78 21.27 -15.09
C ALA A 103 4.60 22.11 -14.57
N SER A 104 3.50 21.48 -14.14
CA SER A 104 2.27 22.15 -13.68
C SER A 104 2.05 22.07 -12.16
N ARG A 105 3.05 21.59 -11.41
CA ARG A 105 2.94 21.35 -9.97
C ARG A 105 4.11 22.00 -9.24
N PHE A 106 3.88 22.34 -7.98
CA PHE A 106 4.86 23.01 -7.12
C PHE A 106 5.29 22.10 -5.97
N VAL A 107 6.54 22.23 -5.54
CA VAL A 107 7.08 21.57 -4.35
C VAL A 107 6.44 22.25 -3.11
N PRO A 108 5.93 21.51 -2.11
CA PRO A 108 6.18 20.09 -1.80
C PRO A 108 5.14 19.11 -2.37
N ASP A 109 3.99 19.59 -2.84
CA ASP A 109 2.88 18.75 -3.33
C ASP A 109 3.33 17.80 -4.43
N LYS A 110 4.12 18.33 -5.38
CA LYS A 110 4.72 17.59 -6.49
C LYS A 110 5.50 16.34 -6.08
N ALA A 111 6.16 16.35 -4.91
CA ALA A 111 6.98 15.23 -4.48
C ALA A 111 6.24 14.26 -3.53
N ILE A 112 5.03 14.61 -3.05
CA ILE A 112 4.24 13.74 -2.17
C ILE A 112 3.78 12.49 -2.93
N ASP A 113 3.17 12.66 -4.11
CA ASP A 113 2.65 11.56 -4.92
C ASP A 113 3.71 10.49 -5.24
N PRO A 114 4.90 10.82 -5.79
CA PRO A 114 5.90 9.79 -6.12
C PRO A 114 6.49 9.11 -4.87
N ILE A 115 6.58 9.81 -3.73
CA ILE A 115 6.97 9.19 -2.46
C ILE A 115 5.88 8.23 -1.99
N ASP A 116 4.61 8.60 -2.13
CA ASP A 116 3.45 7.79 -1.75
C ASP A 116 3.47 6.45 -2.47
N GLU A 117 3.58 6.54 -3.79
CA GLU A 117 3.63 5.41 -4.71
C GLU A 117 4.84 4.51 -4.40
N ALA A 118 6.04 5.07 -4.26
CA ALA A 118 7.23 4.29 -3.92
C ALA A 118 7.09 3.54 -2.59
N CYS A 119 6.48 4.18 -1.57
CA CYS A 119 6.26 3.53 -0.29
C CYS A 119 5.19 2.43 -0.37
N ALA A 120 4.16 2.61 -1.20
CA ALA A 120 3.15 1.59 -1.47
C ALA A 120 3.76 0.38 -2.19
N ASP A 121 4.61 0.63 -3.19
CA ASP A 121 5.31 -0.42 -3.94
C ASP A 121 6.21 -1.27 -3.05
N VAL A 122 7.01 -0.63 -2.19
CA VAL A 122 7.86 -1.34 -1.22
C VAL A 122 7.03 -2.23 -0.29
N ARG A 123 5.88 -1.74 0.17
CA ARG A 123 4.98 -2.55 1.00
C ARG A 123 4.43 -3.75 0.25
N VAL A 124 4.02 -3.58 -1.00
CA VAL A 124 3.53 -4.68 -1.85
C VAL A 124 4.63 -5.72 -2.02
N GLN A 125 5.86 -5.30 -2.30
CA GLN A 125 7.03 -6.18 -2.40
C GLN A 125 7.36 -6.92 -1.11
N LEU A 126 7.21 -6.28 0.05
CA LEU A 126 7.42 -6.94 1.35
C LEU A 126 6.32 -7.95 1.67
N SER A 127 5.09 -7.68 1.23
CA SER A 127 3.94 -8.57 1.44
C SER A 127 3.87 -9.72 0.45
N SER A 128 4.59 -9.63 -0.68
CA SER A 128 4.62 -10.70 -1.66
C SER A 128 5.57 -11.79 -1.21
N ARG A 129 5.11 -13.04 -1.34
CA ARG A 129 5.97 -14.19 -1.18
C ARG A 129 7.00 -14.13 -2.28
N GLN A 130 8.28 -14.11 -1.90
CA GLN A 130 9.38 -14.02 -2.85
C GLN A 130 9.22 -15.11 -3.92
N GLU A 131 9.27 -14.72 -5.19
CA GLU A 131 9.04 -15.64 -6.31
C GLU A 131 9.98 -16.85 -6.26
N GLU A 132 11.21 -16.64 -5.76
CA GLU A 132 12.20 -17.68 -5.51
C GLU A 132 11.70 -18.75 -4.52
N MET A 133 11.02 -18.33 -3.44
CA MET A 133 10.44 -19.25 -2.46
C MET A 133 9.27 -20.04 -3.06
N ASP A 134 8.43 -19.39 -3.86
CA ASP A 134 7.33 -20.08 -4.55
C ASP A 134 7.84 -21.08 -5.61
N GLN A 135 8.93 -20.76 -6.31
CA GLN A 135 9.60 -21.68 -7.24
C GLN A 135 10.16 -22.91 -6.49
N LEU A 136 10.90 -22.69 -5.40
CA LEU A 136 11.45 -23.78 -4.59
C LEU A 136 10.36 -24.68 -4.01
N GLU A 137 9.22 -24.11 -3.59
CA GLU A 137 8.10 -24.90 -3.09
C GLU A 137 7.40 -25.71 -4.17
N ARG A 138 7.23 -25.15 -5.37
CA ARG A 138 6.70 -25.91 -6.52
C ARG A 138 7.59 -27.10 -6.83
N THR A 139 8.91 -26.89 -6.87
CA THR A 139 9.89 -27.95 -7.09
C THR A 139 9.87 -28.99 -5.95
N LYS A 140 9.84 -28.56 -4.68
CA LYS A 140 9.73 -29.46 -3.52
C LYS A 140 8.46 -30.29 -3.57
N ARG A 141 7.35 -29.70 -4.02
CA ARG A 141 6.06 -30.39 -4.16
C ARG A 141 6.10 -31.44 -5.27
N GLN A 142 6.68 -31.11 -6.43
CA GLN A 142 6.88 -32.07 -7.53
C GLN A 142 7.74 -33.26 -7.09
N LEU A 143 8.91 -33.00 -6.53
CA LEU A 143 9.80 -34.04 -6.01
C LEU A 143 9.13 -34.88 -4.92
N GLY A 144 8.30 -34.27 -4.07
CA GLY A 144 7.52 -34.97 -3.06
C GLY A 144 6.44 -35.90 -3.63
N ILE A 145 5.86 -35.56 -4.79
CA ILE A 145 4.91 -36.42 -5.51
C ILE A 145 5.67 -37.59 -6.16
N GLU A 146 6.78 -37.30 -6.83
CA GLU A 146 7.64 -38.30 -7.46
C GLU A 146 8.17 -39.33 -6.45
N ALA A 147 8.68 -38.88 -5.31
CA ALA A 147 9.15 -39.76 -4.24
C ALA A 147 8.04 -40.68 -3.68
N LYS A 148 6.81 -40.16 -3.56
CA LYS A 148 5.65 -40.95 -3.11
C LYS A 148 5.19 -41.96 -4.17
N ALA A 149 5.32 -41.65 -5.45
CA ALA A 149 5.04 -42.57 -6.54
C ALA A 149 6.05 -43.73 -6.55
N VAL A 150 7.34 -43.44 -6.52
CA VAL A 150 8.42 -44.44 -6.45
C VAL A 150 8.28 -45.33 -5.20
N GLY A 151 7.92 -44.75 -4.04
CA GLY A 151 7.67 -45.50 -2.83
C GLY A 151 6.46 -46.47 -2.93
N ARG A 152 5.43 -46.13 -3.71
CA ARG A 152 4.30 -47.03 -3.98
C ARG A 152 4.68 -48.15 -4.94
N ASP A 153 5.48 -47.87 -5.96
CA ASP A 153 5.90 -48.88 -6.93
C ASP A 153 6.85 -49.91 -6.28
N LYS A 154 7.79 -49.47 -5.45
CA LYS A 154 8.61 -50.38 -4.62
C LYS A 154 7.77 -51.24 -3.68
N LYS A 155 6.70 -50.69 -3.10
CA LYS A 155 5.76 -51.48 -2.27
C LYS A 155 4.98 -52.51 -3.10
N LYS A 156 4.63 -52.20 -4.34
CA LYS A 156 3.96 -53.15 -5.25
C LYS A 156 4.90 -54.25 -5.71
N GLU A 157 6.17 -53.95 -6.02
CA GLU A 157 7.17 -54.96 -6.39
C GLU A 157 7.48 -55.91 -5.22
N VAL A 158 7.60 -55.40 -3.99
CA VAL A 158 7.80 -56.26 -2.80
C VAL A 158 6.59 -57.16 -2.55
N VAL A 159 5.37 -56.68 -2.79
CA VAL A 159 4.15 -57.49 -2.64
C VAL A 159 3.99 -58.49 -3.80
N ALA A 160 4.45 -58.15 -5.02
CA ALA A 160 4.47 -59.06 -6.16
C ALA A 160 5.51 -60.18 -5.96
N GLY A 161 6.73 -59.85 -5.51
CA GLY A 161 7.75 -60.85 -5.19
C GLY A 161 7.36 -61.77 -4.03
N ALA A 162 6.72 -61.23 -2.98
CA ALA A 162 6.20 -62.05 -1.88
C ALA A 162 5.01 -62.95 -2.29
N ALA A 163 4.25 -62.58 -3.34
CA ALA A 163 3.18 -63.40 -3.89
C ALA A 163 3.71 -64.52 -4.81
N GLU A 164 4.82 -64.29 -5.52
CA GLU A 164 5.49 -65.30 -6.34
C GLU A 164 6.28 -66.31 -5.49
N ASP A 165 6.92 -65.88 -4.39
CA ASP A 165 7.60 -66.77 -3.43
C ASP A 165 6.62 -67.68 -2.65
N CYS A 166 5.33 -67.33 -2.58
CA CYS A 166 4.31 -68.17 -1.94
C CYS A 166 3.75 -69.29 -2.83
N GLN A 167 4.15 -69.41 -4.11
CA GLN A 167 3.70 -70.51 -4.98
C GLN A 167 4.63 -71.75 -4.95
N GLY A 168 5.75 -71.70 -4.23
CA GLY A 168 6.73 -72.80 -4.15
C GLY A 168 6.76 -73.59 -2.83
N GLY A 169 5.94 -73.26 -1.82
CA GLY A 169 6.21 -73.72 -0.46
C GLY A 169 5.01 -73.92 0.46
N TYR A 170 3.97 -74.66 0.04
CA TYR A 170 2.99 -75.22 0.98
C TYR A 170 2.84 -76.73 0.77
N ALA A 171 3.85 -77.48 1.23
CA ALA A 171 3.71 -78.91 1.52
C ALA A 171 4.04 -79.27 2.99
N ALA A 172 4.43 -78.31 3.85
CA ALA A 172 4.76 -78.62 5.23
C ALA A 172 4.59 -77.42 6.17
N CYS A 173 3.36 -77.11 6.56
CA CYS A 173 3.15 -76.61 7.93
C CYS A 173 1.72 -76.96 8.36
N GLY A 174 1.65 -77.83 9.37
CA GLY A 174 0.42 -78.40 9.88
C GLY A 174 -0.48 -77.37 10.55
N LYS A 175 -1.78 -77.63 10.38
CA LYS A 175 -2.94 -77.20 11.18
C LYS A 175 -2.60 -76.50 12.50
N ALA A 176 -2.91 -75.22 12.60
CA ALA A 176 -3.28 -74.58 13.86
C ALA A 176 -4.55 -73.75 13.64
N SER A 177 -5.58 -74.06 14.43
CA SER A 177 -6.95 -73.55 14.37
C SER A 177 -7.08 -72.10 14.88
N PRO A 178 -8.21 -71.42 14.61
CA PRO A 178 -8.38 -69.99 14.81
C PRO A 178 -8.90 -69.66 16.22
N GLY A 179 -8.38 -68.61 16.86
CA GLY A 179 -8.87 -68.19 18.16
C GLY A 179 -8.37 -66.83 18.64
N SER A 180 -9.19 -65.80 18.38
CA SER A 180 -9.33 -64.53 19.11
C SER A 180 -8.10 -63.67 19.40
N VAL A 181 -8.01 -62.52 18.73
CA VAL A 181 -7.28 -61.35 19.25
C VAL A 181 -8.28 -60.22 19.43
N GLN A 182 -8.61 -59.94 20.69
CA GLN A 182 -9.34 -58.76 21.12
C GLN A 182 -8.47 -58.01 22.13
N TRP A 183 -8.10 -56.80 21.73
CA TRP A 183 -7.65 -55.59 22.45
C TRP A 183 -7.25 -55.67 23.93
N GLY A 184 -6.06 -55.12 24.23
CA GLY A 184 -5.67 -54.67 25.57
C GLY A 184 -4.49 -53.69 25.48
N ALA A 185 -4.69 -52.50 26.03
CA ALA A 185 -3.86 -51.31 25.84
C ALA A 185 -2.77 -51.14 26.91
N SER A 186 -1.85 -50.21 26.58
CA SER A 186 -1.33 -49.16 27.46
C SER A 186 -0.14 -49.43 28.40
N VAL A 187 0.85 -48.55 28.22
CA VAL A 187 1.65 -47.81 29.22
C VAL A 187 2.80 -48.56 29.91
N SER A 188 4.01 -48.06 29.66
CA SER A 188 4.93 -47.51 30.68
C SER A 188 5.83 -46.47 30.01
#